data_AF-A0A2H3IPV2-F1
#
_entry.id   AF-A0A2H3IPV2-F1
#
_cell.length_a   1.000
_cell.length_b   1.000
_cell.length_c   1.000
_cell.angle_alpha   90.00
_cell.angle_beta   90.00
_cell.angle_gamma   90.00
#
_symmetry.space_group_name_H-M   'P 1'
#
loop_
_entity.id
_entity.type
_entity.pdbx_description
1 polymer ?
#
loop_
_entity_poly.entity_id
_entity_poly.type
_entity_poly.pdbx_seq_one_letter_code
_entity_poly.pdbx_strand_id
1 'polypeptide(L)'
;MSPQPADEDLEMYNPPPHRRPIGFLHLPYELRQMIYHEFIPRNYYIELVNGSLRWAKDRQWTRIGYPVYNILRVSKLVSEECLDILYGDNTFVTSYEVGGNPFLSVITEKNRGRIKSE
;
A
#
# COMPACT_ATOMS: atom_id res chain seq x y z
N MET A 1 -71.44 -1.64 9.23
CA MET A 1 -70.17 -2.16 9.79
C MET A 1 -69.35 -2.64 8.62
N SER A 2 -68.42 -1.81 8.15
CA SER A 2 -67.51 -2.18 7.05
C SER A 2 -66.40 -3.06 7.62
N PRO A 3 -66.00 -4.16 6.96
CA PRO A 3 -64.92 -4.99 7.44
C PRO A 3 -63.59 -4.24 7.28
N GLN A 4 -62.77 -4.24 8.33
CA GLN A 4 -61.39 -3.79 8.24
C GLN A 4 -60.62 -4.73 7.29
N PRO A 5 -59.78 -4.21 6.38
CA PRO A 5 -58.92 -5.07 5.58
C PRO A 5 -57.90 -5.72 6.51
N ALA A 6 -57.76 -7.03 6.33
CA ALA A 6 -56.96 -7.93 7.13
C ALA A 6 -55.50 -7.48 7.20
N ASP A 7 -54.95 -7.60 8.40
CA ASP A 7 -53.52 -7.56 8.74
C ASP A 7 -52.74 -8.76 8.12
N GLU A 8 -52.85 -8.95 6.81
CA GLU A 8 -52.19 -10.04 6.08
C GLU A 8 -51.28 -9.47 5.00
N ASP A 9 -50.21 -8.78 5.40
CA ASP A 9 -49.01 -8.54 4.58
C ASP A 9 -47.83 -8.09 5.46
N LEU A 10 -47.68 -8.68 6.65
CA LEU A 10 -46.38 -8.72 7.32
C LEU A 10 -45.54 -9.81 6.64
N GLU A 11 -45.27 -9.64 5.34
CA GLU A 11 -44.11 -10.26 4.71
C GLU A 11 -42.92 -9.93 5.60
N MET A 12 -42.44 -10.97 6.28
CA MET A 12 -41.29 -10.91 7.16
C MET A 12 -40.14 -10.34 6.34
N TYR A 13 -39.89 -9.04 6.46
CA TYR A 13 -38.78 -8.35 5.79
C TYR A 13 -37.51 -9.01 6.31
N ASN A 14 -37.02 -10.01 5.58
CA ASN A 14 -35.71 -10.58 5.77
C ASN A 14 -34.76 -9.58 5.13
N PRO A 15 -34.07 -8.72 5.91
CA PRO A 15 -33.05 -7.88 5.33
C PRO A 15 -32.07 -8.79 4.58
N PRO A 16 -31.60 -8.41 3.39
CA PRO A 16 -30.63 -9.21 2.66
C PRO A 16 -29.48 -9.55 3.60
N PRO A 17 -28.99 -10.81 3.61
CA PRO A 17 -27.98 -11.26 4.56
C PRO A 17 -26.83 -10.25 4.54
N HIS A 18 -26.44 -9.74 5.73
CA HIS A 18 -25.39 -8.75 5.87
C HIS A 18 -24.20 -9.17 5.00
N ARG A 19 -23.98 -8.44 3.90
CA ARG A 19 -22.88 -8.74 2.98
C ARG A 19 -21.62 -8.55 3.79
N ARG A 20 -20.92 -9.66 4.07
CA ARG A 20 -19.64 -9.60 4.78
C ARG A 20 -18.73 -8.66 3.97
N PRO A 21 -18.05 -7.71 4.62
CA PRO A 21 -17.13 -6.84 3.91
C PRO A 21 -16.10 -7.72 3.21
N ILE A 22 -15.91 -7.48 1.91
CA ILE A 22 -14.87 -8.13 1.14
C ILE A 22 -13.55 -7.65 1.73
N GLY A 23 -12.86 -8.53 2.46
CA GLY A 23 -11.54 -8.21 2.99
C GLY A 23 -10.57 -7.86 1.87
N PHE A 24 -9.62 -6.96 2.12
CA PHE A 24 -8.68 -6.45 1.12
C PHE A 24 -7.96 -7.57 0.31
N LEU A 25 -7.54 -8.66 0.97
CA LEU A 25 -6.85 -9.78 0.31
C LEU A 25 -7.76 -10.66 -0.56
N HIS A 26 -9.09 -10.50 -0.47
CA HIS A 26 -10.04 -11.17 -1.36
C HIS A 26 -10.27 -10.39 -2.66
N LEU A 27 -9.77 -9.16 -2.76
CA LEU A 27 -9.79 -8.42 -4.02
C LEU A 27 -8.86 -9.12 -5.03
N PRO A 28 -9.19 -9.13 -6.34
CA PRO A 28 -8.24 -9.49 -7.38
C PRO A 28 -6.91 -8.73 -7.26
N TYR A 29 -5.83 -9.35 -7.73
CA TYR A 29 -4.49 -8.79 -7.66
C TYR A 29 -4.41 -7.40 -8.30
N GLU A 30 -5.08 -7.20 -9.43
CA GLU A 30 -5.09 -5.95 -10.19
C GLU A 30 -5.69 -4.81 -9.37
N LEU A 31 -6.77 -5.08 -8.61
CA LEU A 31 -7.38 -4.08 -7.73
C LEU A 31 -6.49 -3.77 -6.52
N ARG A 32 -5.80 -4.77 -5.97
CA ARG A 32 -4.81 -4.53 -4.91
C ARG A 32 -3.65 -3.68 -5.44
N GLN A 33 -3.15 -3.95 -6.65
CA GLN A 33 -2.13 -3.12 -7.29
C GLN A 33 -2.57 -1.67 -7.48
N MET A 34 -3.79 -1.45 -7.97
CA MET A 34 -4.34 -0.10 -8.08
C MET A 34 -4.34 0.62 -6.72
N ILE A 35 -4.71 -0.09 -5.66
CA ILE A 35 -4.65 0.45 -4.30
C ILE A 35 -3.21 0.75 -3.89
N TYR A 36 -2.26 -0.18 -4.08
CA TYR A 36 -0.86 0.04 -3.75
C TYR A 36 -0.26 1.26 -4.46
N HIS A 37 -0.63 1.48 -5.72
CA HIS A 37 -0.18 2.65 -6.49
C HIS A 37 -0.66 3.99 -5.94
N GLU A 38 -1.76 4.01 -5.19
CA GLU A 38 -2.25 5.19 -4.49
C GLU A 38 -1.48 5.42 -3.18
N PHE A 39 -1.11 4.34 -2.49
CA PHE A 39 -0.45 4.43 -1.18
C PHE A 39 1.07 4.52 -1.24
N ILE A 40 1.70 4.07 -2.32
CA ILE A 40 3.16 4.06 -2.48
C ILE A 40 3.53 5.18 -3.47
N PRO A 41 4.30 6.20 -3.04
CA PRO A 41 4.83 7.21 -3.92
C PRO A 41 5.64 6.58 -5.06
N ARG A 42 5.53 7.20 -6.24
CA ARG A 42 6.16 6.75 -7.49
C ARG A 42 6.91 7.87 -8.16
N ASN A 43 7.96 7.53 -8.92
CA ASN A 43 8.84 8.49 -9.59
C ASN A 43 9.48 9.47 -8.60
N TYR A 44 9.72 9.01 -7.37
CA TYR A 44 10.45 9.78 -6.37
C TYR A 44 11.89 9.28 -6.27
N TYR A 45 12.75 10.19 -5.81
CA TYR A 45 14.08 9.86 -5.33
C TYR A 45 13.98 9.44 -3.86
N ILE A 46 14.45 8.24 -3.54
CA ILE A 46 14.52 7.71 -2.19
C ILE A 46 15.98 7.76 -1.73
N GLU A 47 16.24 8.52 -0.68
CA GLU A 47 17.50 8.52 0.04
C GLU A 47 17.45 7.55 1.21
N LEU A 48 18.55 6.85 1.49
CA LEU A 48 18.70 6.16 2.76
C LEU A 48 19.61 6.93 3.67
N VAL A 49 19.04 7.33 4.80
CA VAL A 49 19.75 8.01 5.87
C VAL A 49 19.67 7.13 7.11
N ASN A 50 20.81 6.66 7.59
CA ASN A 50 20.93 5.80 8.79
C ASN A 50 20.02 4.55 8.75
N GLY A 51 19.96 3.87 7.60
CA GLY A 51 19.11 2.68 7.41
C GLY A 51 17.61 2.97 7.31
N SER A 52 17.21 4.25 7.30
CA SER A 52 15.82 4.67 7.09
C SER A 52 15.65 5.25 5.68
N LEU A 53 14.61 4.80 4.99
CA LEU A 53 14.19 5.35 3.70
C LEU A 53 13.57 6.75 3.93
N ARG A 54 14.01 7.74 3.15
CA ARG A 54 13.51 9.12 3.12
C ARG A 54 13.27 9.52 1.68
N TRP A 55 12.22 10.29 1.42
CA TRP A 55 11.92 10.79 0.08
C TRP A 55 12.63 12.14 -0.11
N ALA A 56 13.51 12.24 -1.11
CA ALA A 56 14.46 13.34 -1.27
C ALA A 56 13.80 14.72 -1.55
N LYS A 57 12.55 14.73 -2.05
CA LYS A 57 11.82 15.97 -2.34
C LYS A 57 11.02 16.54 -1.15
N ASP A 58 10.92 15.83 -0.02
CA ASP A 58 10.06 16.22 1.11
C ASP A 58 10.79 17.00 2.22
N ARG A 59 11.40 18.16 1.90
CA ARG A 59 11.62 19.19 2.96
C ARG A 59 10.31 19.82 3.43
N GLN A 60 9.22 19.58 2.72
CA GLN A 60 7.85 19.94 3.09
C GLN A 60 6.98 18.76 2.67
N TRP A 61 6.07 18.29 3.54
CA TRP A 61 5.16 17.14 3.37
C TRP A 61 5.56 15.80 4.05
N THR A 62 5.41 15.78 5.38
CA THR A 62 4.46 14.85 6.00
C THR A 62 3.53 15.65 6.92
N ARG A 63 2.69 16.53 6.36
CA ARG A 63 1.63 17.20 7.14
C ARG A 63 0.43 16.28 7.43
N ILE A 64 0.49 15.04 6.96
CA ILE A 64 -0.32 13.91 7.44
C ILE A 64 0.67 12.78 7.73
N GLY A 65 1.06 12.68 8.99
CA GLY A 65 2.18 11.86 9.48
C GLY A 65 1.88 10.36 9.55
N TYR A 66 1.72 9.69 8.41
CA TYR A 66 1.75 8.24 8.37
C TYR A 66 2.88 7.75 7.47
N PRO A 67 3.85 6.99 8.00
CA PRO A 67 4.91 6.43 7.19
C PRO A 67 4.29 5.46 6.17
N VAL A 68 4.55 5.73 4.90
CA VAL A 68 4.22 4.89 3.73
C VAL A 68 4.61 3.42 3.94
N TYR A 69 5.59 3.18 4.82
CA TYR A 69 6.08 1.85 5.21
C TYR A 69 5.05 1.00 5.97
N ASN A 70 3.95 1.58 6.45
CA ASN A 70 2.97 0.84 7.24
C ASN A 70 2.29 -0.25 6.41
N ILE A 71 1.90 0.03 5.16
CA ILE A 71 1.23 -0.98 4.32
C ILE A 71 2.16 -2.16 4.00
N LEU A 72 3.46 -1.88 3.79
CA LEU A 72 4.48 -2.90 3.53
C LEU A 72 4.69 -3.87 4.71
N ARG A 73 4.28 -3.47 5.92
CA ARG A 73 4.43 -4.25 7.16
C ARG A 73 3.17 -5.02 7.56
N VAL A 74 2.06 -4.85 6.83
CA VAL A 74 0.76 -5.46 7.19
C VAL A 74 0.78 -6.98 6.98
N SER A 75 1.40 -7.47 5.91
CA SER A 75 1.58 -8.91 5.67
C SER A 75 2.70 -9.18 4.68
N LYS A 76 3.24 -10.41 4.68
CA LYS A 76 4.24 -10.84 3.70
C LYS A 76 3.74 -10.69 2.26
N LEU A 77 2.50 -11.10 1.98
CA LEU A 77 1.90 -11.01 0.65
C LEU A 77 1.86 -9.56 0.17
N VAL A 78 1.32 -8.65 1.00
CA VAL A 78 1.28 -7.21 0.68
C VAL A 78 2.68 -6.66 0.47
N SER A 79 3.63 -7.05 1.31
CA SER A 79 5.03 -6.61 1.17
C SER A 79 5.57 -6.99 -0.20
N GLU A 80 5.44 -8.27 -0.58
CA GLU A 80 5.96 -8.80 -1.84
C GLU A 80 5.31 -8.15 -3.07
N GLU A 81 3.99 -7.95 -3.06
CA GLU A 81 3.26 -7.31 -4.16
C GLU A 81 3.65 -5.82 -4.34
N CYS A 82 4.03 -5.16 -3.26
CA CYS A 82 4.44 -3.75 -3.27
C CYS A 82 5.90 -3.53 -3.67
N LEU A 83 6.75 -4.57 -3.66
CA LEU A 83 8.19 -4.42 -3.94
C LEU A 83 8.44 -3.91 -5.36
N ASP A 84 7.64 -4.34 -6.34
CA ASP A 84 7.83 -3.94 -7.72
C ASP A 84 7.46 -2.46 -7.94
N ILE A 85 6.48 -1.96 -7.19
CA ILE A 85 6.11 -0.54 -7.19
C ILE A 85 7.19 0.27 -6.47
N LEU A 86 7.60 -0.18 -5.28
CA LEU A 86 8.60 0.52 -4.47
C LEU A 86 9.96 0.60 -5.17
N TYR A 87 10.47 -0.54 -5.66
CA TYR A 87 11.81 -0.62 -6.27
C TYR A 87 11.84 -0.33 -7.77
N GLY A 88 10.75 -0.63 -8.48
CA GLY A 88 10.68 -0.47 -9.93
C GLY A 88 10.31 0.94 -10.38
N ASP A 89 9.41 1.64 -9.69
CA ASP A 89 8.95 2.97 -10.12
C ASP A 89 9.69 4.13 -9.43
N ASN A 90 10.51 3.86 -8.42
CA ASN A 90 11.28 4.88 -7.71
C ASN A 90 12.77 4.77 -8.00
N THR A 91 13.46 5.90 -7.91
CA THR A 91 14.91 5.98 -8.05
C THR A 91 15.54 6.04 -6.66
N PHE A 92 16.53 5.20 -6.39
CA PHE A 92 17.22 5.23 -5.11
C PHE A 92 18.52 5.98 -5.24
N VAL A 93 18.69 7.01 -4.42
CA VAL A 93 19.87 7.88 -4.42
C VAL A 93 20.60 7.68 -3.11
N THR A 94 21.92 7.72 -3.18
CA THR A 94 22.75 7.68 -1.97
C THR A 94 23.45 9.00 -1.81
N SER A 95 23.13 9.73 -0.75
CA SER A 95 23.92 10.88 -0.32
C SER A 95 25.26 10.34 0.21
N TYR A 96 26.29 10.37 -0.62
CA TYR A 96 27.64 9.95 -0.29
C TYR A 96 28.22 10.77 0.87
N GLU A 97 28.81 10.11 1.87
CA GLU A 97 29.99 10.62 2.57
C GLU A 97 30.94 9.45 2.87
N VAL A 98 32.10 9.44 2.19
CA VAL A 98 33.38 8.81 2.58
C VAL A 98 33.26 7.46 3.33
N GLY A 99 32.96 6.36 2.62
CA GLY A 99 32.93 5.03 3.28
C GLY A 99 32.26 3.88 2.52
N GLY A 100 31.72 4.14 1.33
CA GLY A 100 30.95 3.16 0.55
C GLY A 100 29.46 3.43 0.62
N ASN A 101 28.68 2.62 -0.09
CA ASN A 101 27.22 2.74 -0.18
C ASN A 101 26.57 1.77 0.82
N PRO A 102 26.25 2.20 2.07
CA PRO A 102 25.61 1.35 3.07
C PRO A 102 24.17 0.97 2.69
N PHE A 103 23.59 1.61 1.68
CA PHE A 103 22.26 1.25 1.21
C PHE A 103 22.25 -0.11 0.51
N LEU A 104 23.25 -0.39 -0.32
CA LEU A 104 23.33 -1.69 -0.97
C LEU A 104 23.37 -2.82 0.05
N SER A 105 24.16 -2.71 1.13
CA SER A 105 24.27 -3.78 2.14
C SER A 105 22.96 -4.08 2.90
N VAL A 106 22.02 -3.14 2.97
CA VAL A 106 20.71 -3.33 3.64
C VAL A 106 19.67 -3.97 2.70
N ILE A 107 19.78 -3.76 1.40
CA ILE A 107 18.86 -4.37 0.43
C ILE A 107 19.31 -5.78 0.08
N THR A 108 18.36 -6.72 0.16
CA THR A 108 18.57 -8.09 -0.31
C THR A 108 18.94 -8.11 -1.79
N GLU A 109 19.80 -9.04 -2.20
CA GLU A 109 20.23 -9.18 -3.60
C GLU A 109 19.04 -9.26 -4.58
N LYS A 110 18.00 -10.02 -4.20
CA LYS A 110 16.74 -10.11 -4.96
C LYS A 110 16.06 -8.76 -5.16
N ASN A 111 16.07 -7.89 -4.15
CA ASN A 111 15.44 -6.57 -4.25
C ASN A 111 16.33 -5.59 -5.02
N ARG A 112 17.66 -5.75 -5.01
CA ARG A 112 18.56 -4.93 -5.84
C ARG A 112 18.29 -5.12 -7.32
N GLY A 113 17.99 -6.34 -7.76
CA GLY A 113 17.65 -6.64 -9.16
C GLY A 113 16.36 -5.96 -9.66
N ARG A 114 15.55 -5.36 -8.77
CA ARG A 114 14.35 -4.60 -9.15
C ARG A 114 14.62 -3.11 -9.35
N ILE A 115 15.77 -2.61 -8.89
CA ILE A 115 16.16 -1.21 -9.06
C ILE A 115 16.53 -1.01 -10.52
N LYS A 116 15.86 -0.06 -11.19
CA LYS A 116 16.24 0.34 -12.54
C LYS A 116 17.63 0.98 -12.51
N SER A 117 18.61 0.38 -13.18
CA SER A 117 19.88 1.04 -13.49
C SER A 117 19.66 2.01 -14.64
N GLU A 118 20.05 3.27 -14.48
CA GLU A 118 20.22 4.20 -15.61
C GLU A 118 21.31 3.72 -16.56
#